data_AF-A0A0M1JBR6-F1
#
_entry.id   AF-A0A0M1JBR6-F1
#
_cell.length_a   1.000
_cell.length_b   1.000
_cell.length_c   1.000
_cell.angle_alpha   90.00
_cell.angle_beta   90.00
_cell.angle_gamma   90.00
#
_symmetry.space_group_name_H-M   'P 1'
#
loop_
_entity.id
_entity.type
_entity.pdbx_description
1 polymer ?
#
loop_
_entity_poly.entity_id
_entity_poly.type
_entity_poly.pdbx_seq_one_letter_code
_entity_poly.pdbx_strand_id
1 'polypeptide(L)'
;MTVKHKFNASVTKLQHEMWKNKVITFLNGGPAPTGVTHHECALGKWLYEEGGMETYGSIPEMKRLERFHAKFHDCVKGIIDKQNKGDANGAWSEYEQLKLMATQLPTVPTISSP
;
A
#
# COMPACT_ATOMS: atom_id res chain seq x y z
N MET A 1 -6.39 -25.14 1.08
CA MET A 1 -5.15 -24.69 1.75
C MET A 1 -5.54 -23.71 2.85
N THR A 2 -4.83 -23.72 3.97
CA THR A 2 -5.17 -22.90 5.15
C THR A 2 -4.44 -21.56 5.08
N VAL A 3 -5.16 -20.45 5.12
CA VAL A 3 -4.56 -19.11 5.23
C VAL A 3 -3.68 -19.07 6.48
N LYS A 4 -2.39 -18.73 6.32
CA LYS A 4 -1.42 -18.77 7.45
C LYS A 4 -1.78 -17.78 8.57
N HIS A 5 -2.32 -16.61 8.22
CA HIS A 5 -2.65 -15.54 9.16
C HIS A 5 -3.96 -14.83 8.80
N LYS A 6 -4.78 -14.50 9.81
CA LYS A 6 -5.98 -13.67 9.63
C LYS A 6 -5.57 -12.23 9.31
N PHE A 7 -6.29 -11.60 8.38
CA PHE A 7 -6.10 -10.20 8.03
C PHE A 7 -6.33 -9.28 9.23
N ASN A 8 -5.41 -8.34 9.47
CA ASN A 8 -5.49 -7.37 10.55
C ASN A 8 -5.49 -5.93 10.00
N ALA A 9 -6.68 -5.33 9.93
CA ALA A 9 -6.87 -3.98 9.39
C ALA A 9 -6.07 -2.90 10.14
N SER A 10 -5.88 -3.06 11.46
CA SER A 10 -5.11 -2.10 12.27
C SER A 10 -3.62 -2.12 11.90
N VAL A 11 -3.07 -3.30 11.62
CA VAL A 11 -1.69 -3.45 11.12
C VAL A 11 -1.55 -2.81 9.73
N THR A 12 -2.52 -3.01 8.85
CA THR A 12 -2.54 -2.39 7.52
C THR A 12 -2.56 -0.86 7.60
N LYS A 13 -3.40 -0.29 8.48
CA LYS A 13 -3.44 1.17 8.68
C LYS A 13 -2.11 1.71 9.20
N LEU A 14 -1.51 1.04 10.19
CA LEU A 14 -0.19 1.42 10.71
C LEU A 14 0.89 1.38 9.62
N GLN A 15 0.88 0.33 8.78
CA GLN A 15 1.83 0.20 7.67
C GLN A 15 1.68 1.31 6.64
N HIS A 16 0.46 1.76 6.33
CA HIS A 16 0.25 2.92 5.44
C HIS A 16 0.76 4.23 6.05
N GLU A 17 0.54 4.47 7.34
CA GLU A 17 1.10 5.65 8.02
C GLU A 17 2.63 5.62 8.04
N MET A 18 3.24 4.46 8.29
CA MET A 18 4.68 4.28 8.17
C MET A 18 5.19 4.57 6.76
N TRP A 19 4.44 4.17 5.73
CA TRP A 19 4.81 4.46 4.33
C TRP A 19 4.80 5.96 4.02
N LYS A 20 3.78 6.70 4.47
CA LYS A 20 3.76 8.17 4.35
C LYS A 20 5.01 8.79 4.99
N ASN A 21 5.38 8.32 6.18
CA ASN A 21 6.57 8.83 6.89
C ASN A 21 7.89 8.52 6.17
N LYS A 22 8.00 7.36 5.50
CA LYS A 22 9.15 7.03 4.65
C LYS A 22 9.24 7.96 3.45
N VAL A 23 8.10 8.20 2.77
CA VAL A 23 8.05 9.06 1.59
C VAL A 23 8.37 10.51 1.93
N ILE A 24 7.79 11.07 3.00
CA ILE A 24 8.10 12.44 3.42
C ILE A 24 9.55 12.60 3.89
N THR A 25 10.12 11.58 4.55
CA THR A 25 11.55 11.57 4.90
C THR A 25 12.42 11.64 3.64
N PHE A 26 12.11 10.83 2.64
CA PHE A 26 12.83 10.82 1.37
C PHE A 26 12.71 12.16 0.61
N LEU A 27 11.50 12.74 0.53
CA LEU A 27 11.29 14.04 -0.11
C LEU A 27 12.05 15.19 0.56
N ASN A 28 12.36 15.06 1.86
CA ASN A 28 13.18 16.01 2.60
C ASN A 28 14.69 15.70 2.57
N GLY A 29 15.14 14.86 1.63
CA GLY A 29 16.57 14.53 1.43
C GLY A 29 17.07 13.32 2.23
N GLY A 30 16.16 12.56 2.85
CA GLY A 30 16.47 11.26 3.45
C GLY A 30 16.68 10.15 2.40
N PRO A 31 17.00 8.93 2.84
CA PRO A 31 17.23 7.80 1.95
C PRO A 31 15.95 7.37 1.22
N ALA A 32 16.11 6.83 0.00
CA ALA A 32 15.00 6.27 -0.77
C ALA A 32 14.33 5.10 -0.02
N PRO A 33 12.99 4.99 -0.04
CA PRO A 33 12.29 3.85 0.56
C PRO A 33 12.65 2.54 -0.15
N THR A 34 12.82 1.45 0.60
CA THR A 34 12.97 0.10 0.06
C THR A 34 11.65 -0.68 0.12
N GLY A 35 11.52 -1.74 -0.69
CA GLY A 35 10.32 -2.59 -0.71
C GLY A 35 9.08 -1.90 -1.29
N VAL A 36 9.28 -1.05 -2.31
CA VAL A 36 8.25 -0.20 -2.91
C VAL A 36 7.27 -0.97 -3.79
N THR A 37 7.47 -2.27 -3.98
CA THR A 37 6.55 -3.08 -4.77
C THR A 37 5.38 -3.57 -3.91
N HIS A 38 4.19 -3.55 -4.50
CA HIS A 38 2.99 -4.05 -3.86
C HIS A 38 2.99 -5.57 -3.61
N HIS A 39 3.96 -6.34 -4.12
CA HIS A 39 4.05 -7.77 -3.81
C HIS A 39 4.99 -8.03 -2.63
N GLU A 40 6.00 -7.19 -2.42
CA GLU A 40 7.01 -7.41 -1.38
C GLU A 40 6.60 -6.90 0.00
N CYS A 41 5.56 -6.06 0.09
CA CYS A 41 5.04 -5.59 1.37
C CYS A 41 4.26 -6.72 2.09
N ALA A 42 4.02 -6.57 3.39
CA ALA A 42 3.33 -7.61 4.19
C ALA A 42 1.93 -7.95 3.63
N LEU A 43 1.17 -6.95 3.17
CA LEU A 43 -0.13 -7.18 2.54
C LEU A 43 0.03 -7.88 1.18
N GLY A 44 1.03 -7.50 0.38
CA GLY A 44 1.36 -8.14 -0.89
C GLY A 44 1.68 -9.62 -0.72
N LYS A 45 2.60 -9.93 0.18
CA LYS A 45 2.95 -11.31 0.53
C LYS A 45 1.74 -12.09 1.01
N TRP A 46 0.89 -11.49 1.84
CA TRP A 46 -0.33 -12.16 2.28
C TRP A 46 -1.31 -12.42 1.12
N LEU A 47 -1.53 -11.42 0.25
CA LEU A 47 -2.43 -11.52 -0.90
C LEU A 47 -1.95 -12.59 -1.89
N TYR A 48 -0.66 -12.59 -2.24
CA TYR A 48 -0.14 -13.36 -3.37
C TYR A 48 0.67 -14.61 -2.98
N GLU A 49 1.26 -14.67 -1.78
CA GLU A 49 2.11 -15.79 -1.34
C GLU A 49 1.47 -16.62 -0.20
N GLU A 50 0.62 -16.03 0.64
CA GLU A 50 0.00 -16.73 1.79
C GLU A 50 -1.47 -17.15 1.56
N GLY A 51 -1.96 -17.08 0.32
CA GLY A 51 -3.27 -17.58 -0.09
C GLY A 51 -4.44 -16.61 0.14
N GLY A 52 -4.18 -15.32 0.38
CA GLY A 52 -5.21 -14.30 0.56
C GLY A 52 -6.12 -14.15 -0.65
N MET A 53 -5.54 -14.00 -1.85
CA MET A 53 -6.31 -13.90 -3.10
C MET A 53 -6.91 -15.23 -3.53
N GLU A 54 -6.27 -16.36 -3.23
CA GLU A 54 -6.84 -17.68 -3.50
C GLU A 54 -8.13 -17.92 -2.69
N THR A 55 -8.12 -17.50 -1.42
CA THR A 55 -9.23 -17.73 -0.49
C THR A 55 -10.34 -16.70 -0.63
N TYR A 56 -9.98 -15.42 -0.78
CA TYR A 56 -10.92 -14.31 -0.71
C TYR A 56 -11.05 -13.52 -2.02
N GLY A 57 -10.30 -13.88 -3.07
CA GLY A 57 -10.26 -13.14 -4.33
C GLY A 57 -11.57 -13.16 -5.11
N SER A 58 -12.53 -14.02 -4.78
CA SER A 58 -13.88 -13.97 -5.35
C SER A 58 -14.71 -12.80 -4.80
N ILE A 59 -14.37 -12.29 -3.61
CA ILE A 59 -15.07 -11.18 -2.95
C ILE A 59 -14.74 -9.86 -3.67
N PRO A 60 -15.75 -9.11 -4.18
CA PRO A 60 -15.53 -7.85 -4.91
C PRO A 60 -14.69 -6.83 -4.13
N GLU A 61 -14.90 -6.74 -2.82
CA GLU A 61 -14.18 -5.87 -1.89
C GLU A 61 -12.69 -6.23 -1.82
N MET A 62 -12.34 -7.52 -1.89
CA MET A 62 -10.95 -7.96 -1.91
C MET A 62 -10.24 -7.59 -3.21
N LYS A 63 -10.91 -7.76 -4.35
CA LYS A 63 -10.36 -7.27 -5.64
C LYS A 63 -10.22 -5.74 -5.65
N ARG A 64 -11.12 -5.02 -4.97
CA ARG A 64 -11.02 -3.57 -4.82
C ARG A 64 -9.82 -3.19 -3.95
N LEU A 65 -9.59 -3.89 -2.84
CA LEU A 65 -8.43 -3.71 -1.98
C LEU A 65 -7.12 -3.96 -2.76
N GLU A 66 -7.03 -5.07 -3.47
CA GLU A 66 -5.86 -5.43 -4.30
C GLU A 66 -5.53 -4.34 -5.31
N ARG A 67 -6.52 -3.88 -6.11
CA ARG A 67 -6.31 -2.79 -7.08
C ARG A 67 -5.92 -1.48 -6.42
N PHE A 68 -6.58 -1.14 -5.31
CA PHE A 68 -6.26 0.06 -4.56
C PHE A 68 -4.82 0.02 -4.02
N HIS A 69 -4.39 -1.12 -3.50
CA HIS A 69 -3.06 -1.39 -3.00
C HIS A 69 -1.99 -1.28 -4.09
N ALA A 70 -2.23 -1.88 -5.27
CA ALA A 70 -1.34 -1.72 -6.42
C ALA A 70 -1.18 -0.24 -6.82
N LYS A 71 -2.30 0.48 -6.95
CA LYS A 71 -2.30 1.92 -7.28
C LYS A 71 -1.54 2.75 -6.26
N PHE A 72 -1.65 2.43 -4.97
CA PHE A 72 -0.91 3.12 -3.90
C PHE A 72 0.60 2.99 -4.14
N HIS A 73 1.08 1.78 -4.39
CA HIS A 73 2.51 1.54 -4.65
C HIS A 73 3.00 2.16 -5.96
N ASP A 74 2.17 2.21 -7.00
CA ASP A 74 2.53 2.90 -8.24
C ASP A 74 2.68 4.42 -8.04
N CYS A 75 1.83 5.02 -7.20
CA CYS A 75 1.97 6.41 -6.77
C CYS A 75 3.29 6.64 -6.03
N VAL A 76 3.66 5.74 -5.10
CA VAL A 76 4.94 5.85 -4.38
C VAL A 76 6.15 5.76 -5.34
N LYS A 77 6.12 4.84 -6.31
CA LYS A 77 7.18 4.76 -7.33
C LYS A 77 7.26 6.05 -8.16
N GLY A 78 6.12 6.61 -8.55
CA GLY A 78 6.06 7.89 -9.25
C GLY A 78 6.75 9.01 -8.48
N ILE A 79 6.52 9.10 -7.16
CA ILE A 79 7.15 10.10 -6.29
C ILE A 79 8.66 9.93 -6.28
N ILE A 80 9.13 8.68 -6.13
CA ILE A 80 10.56 8.36 -6.13
C ILE A 80 11.22 8.74 -7.46
N ASP A 81 10.59 8.37 -8.59
CA ASP A 81 11.10 8.67 -9.92
C ASP A 81 11.17 10.18 -10.19
N LYS A 82 10.15 10.95 -9.80
CA LYS A 82 10.13 12.40 -9.95
C LYS A 82 11.22 13.06 -9.11
N GLN A 83 11.33 12.69 -7.84
CA GLN A 83 12.37 13.21 -6.95
C GLN A 83 13.77 12.90 -7.49
N ASN A 84 14.03 11.67 -7.93
CA ASN A 84 15.32 11.26 -8.49
C ASN A 84 15.68 12.00 -9.81
N LYS A 85 14.67 12.46 -10.56
CA LYS A 85 14.84 13.27 -11.77
C LYS A 85 15.00 14.77 -11.48
N GLY A 86 14.96 15.19 -10.21
CA GLY A 86 15.01 16.59 -9.80
C GLY A 86 13.67 17.33 -9.92
N ASP A 87 12.57 16.63 -10.26
CA ASP A 87 11.22 17.19 -10.28
C ASP A 87 10.61 17.16 -8.87
N ALA A 88 11.15 17.98 -7.98
CA ALA A 88 10.68 18.09 -6.60
C ALA A 88 9.20 18.53 -6.54
N ASN A 89 8.80 19.49 -7.38
CA ASN A 89 7.43 20.00 -7.41
C ASN A 89 6.43 18.91 -7.81
N GLY A 90 6.74 18.12 -8.83
CA GLY A 90 5.91 16.98 -9.23
C GLY A 90 5.88 15.88 -8.17
N ALA A 91 7.00 15.61 -7.50
CA ALA A 91 7.07 14.62 -6.42
C ALA A 91 6.19 15.02 -5.22
N TRP A 92 6.21 16.30 -4.82
CA TRP A 92 5.33 16.83 -3.77
C TRP A 92 3.86 16.85 -4.18
N SER A 93 3.55 17.21 -5.43
CA SER A 93 2.17 17.16 -5.94
C SER A 93 1.59 15.74 -5.93
N GLU A 94 2.40 14.73 -6.26
CA GLU A 94 1.98 13.34 -6.21
C GLU A 94 1.91 12.80 -4.77
N TYR A 95 2.76 13.28 -3.86
CA TYR A 95 2.61 12.99 -2.43
C TYR A 95 1.27 13.47 -1.85
N GLU A 96 0.75 14.62 -2.30
CA GLU A 96 -0.60 15.06 -1.91
C GLU A 96 -1.68 14.05 -2.33
N GLN A 97 -1.54 13.45 -3.52
CA GLN A 97 -2.44 12.38 -3.96
C GLN A 97 -2.29 11.11 -3.11
N LEU A 98 -1.05 10.74 -2.75
CA LEU A 98 -0.78 9.62 -1.85
C LEU A 98 -1.47 9.80 -0.49
N LYS A 99 -1.45 11.01 0.09
CA LYS A 99 -2.15 11.31 1.36
C LYS A 99 -3.67 11.12 1.23
N LEU A 100 -4.26 11.57 0.13
CA LEU A 100 -5.70 11.40 -0.12
C LEU A 100 -6.07 9.93 -0.28
N MET A 101 -5.21 9.13 -0.92
CA MET A 101 -5.41 7.68 -1.00
C MET A 101 -5.36 7.06 0.39
N ALA A 102 -4.36 7.38 1.22
CA ALA A 102 -4.22 6.83 2.56
C ALA A 102 -5.42 7.10 3.49
N THR A 103 -6.15 8.21 3.29
CA THR A 103 -7.38 8.50 4.06
C THR A 103 -8.63 7.80 3.52
N GLN A 104 -8.61 7.37 2.26
CA GLN A 104 -9.72 6.69 1.57
C GLN A 104 -9.59 5.16 1.58
N LEU A 105 -8.89 4.59 2.57
CA LEU A 105 -8.74 3.14 2.67
C LEU A 105 -10.12 2.47 2.57
N PRO A 106 -10.35 1.63 1.53
CA PRO A 106 -11.60 0.92 1.44
C PRO A 106 -11.73 0.05 2.68
N THR A 107 -12.76 0.30 3.48
CA THR A 107 -13.11 -0.60 4.57
C THR A 107 -13.55 -1.90 3.93
N VAL A 108 -12.69 -2.91 3.97
CA VAL A 108 -13.17 -4.29 3.81
C VAL A 108 -14.07 -4.52 5.02
N PRO A 109 -15.38 -4.77 4.83
CA PRO A 109 -16.23 -5.13 5.97
C PRO A 109 -15.51 -6.26 6.68
N THR A 110 -15.32 -6.08 7.99
CA THR A 110 -14.63 -7.01 8.87
C THR A 110 -14.93 -8.42 8.39
N ILE A 111 -13.90 -9.18 7.98
CA ILE A 111 -14.02 -10.62 7.79
C ILE A 111 -14.20 -11.21 9.19
N SER A 112 -15.33 -10.88 9.81
CA SER A 112 -15.85 -11.50 11.01
C SER A 112 -16.28 -12.87 10.53
N SER A 113 -15.49 -13.88 10.84
CA SER A 113 -16.03 -15.24 10.85
C SER A 113 -17.16 -15.30 11.88
N PRO A 114 -18.17 -16.16 11.70
CA PRO A 114 -19.06 -16.55 12.81
C PRO A 114 -18.26 -17.09 14.00
#